data_AF-A0A821Y385-F1
#
_entry.id   AF-A0A821Y385-F1
#
_cell.length_a   1.000
_cell.length_b   1.000
_cell.length_c   1.000
_cell.angle_alpha   90.00
_cell.angle_beta   90.00
_cell.angle_gamma   90.00
#
_symmetry.space_group_name_H-M   'P 1'
#
loop_
_entity.id
_entity.type
_entity.pdbx_description
1 polymer ?
#
loop_
_entity_poly.entity_id
_entity_poly.type
_entity_poly.pdbx_seq_one_letter_code
_entity_poly.pdbx_strand_id
1 'polypeptide(L)'
;FCLAAAANNNICSVGVAYNARIGGIRLLDGEVTDLVESRALSFRPDLIDIYSASWGPDDDGKTVDGPATLAQAAFENGIKYGRQGLGSIYVWASGNGGKDDDNCNCDGYTNSIYTVSISSATENGNIPWYSESCSSTLATTYSSGASDEKQVVSTDLRSQCTENHTGTSASAPMAAGIIALALEANRNLTWRDVQYLIIETAKPKYLNALDWKMNGVGKRVSHAFGFGMMDAAQLVLKAQKWRTVPSQRICHHSDPNIIAKTFKKYERVVIQMYTDGCVNTENEINFLEHVQSKVSVKVKYRGNLQIFLTSPMGTNSTLLGRRVEDDSIDGFDKWPFMTVHNWGESPRGLWTLEIVDVENNVIFLNWSLVFYGTQVNPSHQLPTTTIPSKILAA
;
A
#
# COMPACT_ATOMS: atom_id res chain seq x y z
N PHE A 1 8.36 21.23 4.52
CA PHE A 1 7.98 19.84 4.25
C PHE A 1 8.49 18.99 5.39
N CYS A 2 7.62 18.16 5.96
CA CYS A 2 7.89 17.33 7.14
C CYS A 2 9.02 16.30 6.93
N LEU A 3 9.43 16.08 5.68
CA LEU A 3 10.50 15.17 5.31
C LEU A 3 11.89 15.70 5.71
N ALA A 4 12.27 16.92 5.29
CA ALA A 4 13.65 17.43 5.40
C ALA A 4 13.74 18.94 5.73
N ALA A 5 12.80 19.48 6.51
CA ALA A 5 12.99 20.80 7.11
C ALA A 5 14.28 20.83 7.95
N ALA A 6 15.08 21.88 7.79
CA ALA A 6 16.38 22.00 8.45
C ALA A 6 16.24 22.09 9.98
N ALA A 7 17.12 21.42 10.71
CA ALA A 7 17.17 21.49 12.17
C ALA A 7 18.03 22.68 12.66
N ASN A 8 17.85 23.08 13.91
CA ASN A 8 18.73 23.99 14.65
C ASN A 8 18.97 25.37 13.99
N ASN A 9 17.98 25.90 13.29
CA ASN A 9 18.05 27.20 12.61
C ASN A 9 17.04 28.25 13.16
N ASN A 10 16.29 27.92 14.22
CA ASN A 10 15.23 28.73 14.82
C ASN A 10 14.09 29.12 13.84
N ILE A 11 13.84 28.34 12.79
CA ILE A 11 12.79 28.58 11.79
C ILE A 11 11.82 27.39 11.77
N CYS A 12 10.53 27.66 11.97
CA CYS A 12 9.44 26.67 11.91
C CYS A 12 9.65 25.42 12.79
N SER A 13 9.99 24.29 12.16
CA SER A 13 10.06 22.95 12.73
C SER A 13 11.23 22.17 12.12
N VAL A 14 11.32 20.87 12.42
CA VAL A 14 12.37 19.96 11.93
C VAL A 14 11.76 18.85 11.07
N GLY A 15 12.44 18.47 10.00
CA GLY A 15 12.05 17.32 9.19
C GLY A 15 12.47 16.01 9.82
N VAL A 16 11.75 14.93 9.51
CA VAL A 16 12.09 13.57 9.99
C VAL A 16 13.53 13.20 9.61
N ALA A 17 13.94 13.49 8.38
CA ALA A 17 15.30 13.33 7.87
C ALA A 17 15.90 14.70 7.54
N TYR A 18 16.10 15.53 8.57
CA TYR A 18 16.53 16.94 8.43
C TYR A 18 17.89 17.16 7.75
N ASN A 19 18.72 16.12 7.60
CA ASN A 19 19.98 16.17 6.84
C ASN A 19 19.86 15.61 5.42
N ALA A 20 18.69 15.11 5.02
CA ALA A 20 18.45 14.64 3.65
C ALA A 20 18.41 15.81 2.67
N ARG A 21 18.75 15.53 1.41
CA ARG A 21 18.52 16.48 0.31
C ARG A 21 17.10 16.33 -0.19
N ILE A 22 16.42 17.46 -0.41
CA ILE A 22 15.05 17.50 -0.91
C ILE A 22 14.97 18.34 -2.20
N GLY A 23 14.13 17.90 -3.13
CA GLY A 23 13.78 18.62 -4.36
C GLY A 23 12.28 18.52 -4.61
N GLY A 24 11.77 19.24 -5.60
CA GLY A 24 10.36 19.20 -5.98
C GLY A 24 10.19 19.06 -7.49
N ILE A 25 9.24 18.23 -7.91
CA ILE A 25 8.81 18.08 -9.30
C ILE A 25 7.41 18.72 -9.39
N ARG A 26 7.30 19.89 -10.05
CA ARG A 26 6.02 20.57 -10.23
C ARG A 26 5.26 19.92 -11.38
N LEU A 27 4.21 19.16 -11.05
CA LEU A 27 3.36 18.48 -12.04
C LEU A 27 1.87 18.86 -11.94
N LEU A 28 1.37 19.18 -10.73
CA LEU A 28 -0.06 19.36 -10.45
C LEU A 28 -0.62 20.76 -10.79
N ASP A 29 0.22 21.68 -11.25
CA ASP A 29 -0.18 23.06 -11.55
C ASP A 29 -0.38 23.24 -13.06
N GLY A 30 -1.33 22.49 -13.60
CA GLY A 30 -1.64 22.40 -15.01
C GLY A 30 -2.40 21.11 -15.36
N GLU A 31 -2.59 20.87 -16.65
CA GLU A 31 -3.18 19.62 -17.15
C GLU A 31 -2.23 18.45 -16.86
N VAL A 32 -2.71 17.47 -16.09
CA VAL A 32 -1.96 16.26 -15.74
C VAL A 32 -2.34 15.16 -16.72
N THR A 33 -1.42 14.84 -17.63
CA THR A 33 -1.57 13.76 -18.61
C THR A 33 -0.67 12.59 -18.26
N ASP A 34 -0.93 11.40 -18.81
CA ASP A 34 -0.09 10.19 -18.67
C ASP A 34 1.41 10.48 -18.95
N LEU A 35 1.70 11.33 -19.95
CA LEU A 35 3.08 11.74 -20.25
C LEU A 35 3.71 12.59 -19.14
N VAL A 36 2.94 13.48 -18.52
CA VAL A 36 3.40 14.35 -17.42
C VAL A 36 3.70 13.51 -16.19
N GLU A 37 2.79 12.59 -15.84
CA GLU A 37 2.97 11.63 -14.74
C GLU A 37 4.18 10.74 -14.97
N SER A 38 4.29 10.14 -16.15
CA SER A 38 5.42 9.29 -16.54
C SER A 38 6.77 10.02 -16.42
N ARG A 39 6.84 11.28 -16.88
CA ARG A 39 8.06 12.10 -16.75
C ARG A 39 8.39 12.43 -15.31
N ALA A 40 7.39 12.69 -14.47
CA ALA A 40 7.61 12.96 -13.05
C ALA A 40 8.13 11.71 -12.32
N LEU A 41 7.50 10.55 -12.57
CA LEU A 41 7.87 9.26 -11.97
C LEU A 41 9.25 8.75 -12.40
N SER A 42 9.69 9.12 -13.60
CA SER A 42 11.00 8.75 -14.18
C SER A 42 12.03 9.87 -14.13
N PHE A 43 11.77 10.96 -13.39
CA PHE A 43 12.70 12.08 -13.31
C PHE A 43 13.91 11.71 -12.46
N ARG A 44 15.11 11.69 -13.07
CA ARG A 44 16.41 11.52 -12.40
C ARG A 44 16.49 10.34 -11.39
N PRO A 45 16.13 9.10 -11.78
CA PRO A 45 16.20 7.92 -10.92
C PRO A 45 17.65 7.49 -10.61
N ASP A 46 18.63 8.11 -11.27
CA ASP A 46 20.06 8.03 -10.97
C ASP A 46 20.46 8.84 -9.73
N LEU A 47 19.67 9.86 -9.37
CA LEU A 47 19.95 10.80 -8.28
C LEU A 47 18.92 10.72 -7.15
N ILE A 48 17.66 10.46 -7.48
CA ILE A 48 16.55 10.45 -6.53
C ILE A 48 16.35 9.04 -5.98
N ASP A 49 16.41 8.91 -4.66
CA ASP A 49 16.16 7.64 -3.98
C ASP A 49 14.65 7.38 -3.74
N ILE A 50 13.94 8.42 -3.29
CA ILE A 50 12.56 8.34 -2.83
C ILE A 50 11.72 9.40 -3.53
N TYR A 51 10.61 8.97 -4.12
CA TYR A 51 9.56 9.82 -4.66
C TYR A 51 8.39 9.79 -3.68
N SER A 52 7.91 10.95 -3.24
CA SER A 52 6.73 11.06 -2.37
C SER A 52 5.62 11.75 -3.14
N ALA A 53 4.47 11.10 -3.25
CA ALA A 53 3.31 11.59 -3.98
C ALA A 53 2.02 11.38 -3.17
N SER A 54 1.03 12.22 -3.45
CA SER A 54 -0.27 12.21 -2.79
C SER A 54 -1.37 12.64 -3.76
N TRP A 55 -1.20 12.29 -5.03
CA TRP A 55 -2.13 12.55 -6.13
C TRP A 55 -2.57 11.21 -6.71
N GLY A 56 -3.71 11.20 -7.38
CA GLY A 56 -4.35 10.03 -7.93
C GLY A 56 -5.66 10.45 -8.60
N PRO A 57 -6.59 9.52 -8.82
CA PRO A 57 -7.95 9.84 -9.21
C PRO A 57 -8.66 10.69 -8.16
N ASP A 58 -9.83 11.23 -8.50
CA ASP A 58 -10.63 12.00 -7.55
C ASP A 58 -11.11 11.10 -6.41
N ASP A 59 -10.88 11.54 -5.17
CA ASP A 59 -11.28 10.89 -3.91
C ASP A 59 -12.79 11.06 -3.64
N ASP A 60 -13.65 10.81 -4.64
CA ASP A 60 -15.08 11.13 -4.64
C ASP A 60 -15.99 9.94 -4.29
N GLY A 61 -15.42 8.77 -4.00
CA GLY A 61 -16.18 7.55 -3.74
C GLY A 61 -16.78 6.93 -5.00
N LYS A 62 -16.48 7.44 -6.20
CA LYS A 62 -17.08 7.01 -7.50
C LYS A 62 -16.03 6.57 -8.49
N THR A 63 -14.89 7.24 -8.51
CA THR A 63 -13.87 7.08 -9.52
C THR A 63 -13.15 5.73 -9.38
N VAL A 64 -12.83 5.11 -10.51
CA VAL A 64 -11.95 3.94 -10.59
C VAL A 64 -11.00 4.23 -11.72
N ASP A 65 -9.75 4.56 -11.40
CA ASP A 65 -8.74 4.92 -12.38
C ASP A 65 -7.34 4.69 -11.82
N GLY A 66 -6.32 4.76 -12.67
CA GLY A 66 -4.95 4.47 -12.28
C GLY A 66 -3.93 4.90 -13.32
N PRO A 67 -2.65 4.52 -13.14
CA PRO A 67 -1.62 4.86 -14.10
C PRO A 67 -1.95 4.31 -15.48
N ALA A 68 -2.00 5.19 -16.47
CA ALA A 68 -2.05 4.82 -17.87
C ALA A 68 -0.70 4.22 -18.33
N THR A 69 -0.57 3.96 -19.63
CA THR A 69 0.51 3.09 -20.14
C THR A 69 1.91 3.65 -19.87
N LEU A 70 2.11 4.97 -19.99
CA LEU A 70 3.43 5.58 -19.80
C LEU A 70 3.78 5.69 -18.31
N ALA A 71 2.81 6.04 -17.45
CA ALA A 71 3.00 6.10 -16.00
C ALA A 71 3.28 4.69 -15.42
N GLN A 72 2.55 3.68 -15.88
CA GLN A 72 2.80 2.28 -15.50
C GLN A 72 4.20 1.82 -15.90
N ALA A 73 4.63 2.13 -17.13
CA ALA A 73 5.99 1.84 -17.60
C ALA A 73 7.06 2.62 -16.80
N ALA A 74 6.75 3.83 -16.34
CA ALA A 74 7.66 4.61 -15.50
C ALA A 74 7.87 3.96 -14.12
N PHE A 75 6.81 3.43 -13.49
CA PHE A 75 6.95 2.64 -12.26
C PHE A 75 7.81 1.40 -12.48
N GLU A 76 7.53 0.61 -13.52
CA GLU A 76 8.27 -0.62 -13.84
C GLU A 76 9.76 -0.35 -14.12
N ASN A 77 10.06 0.72 -14.87
CA ASN A 77 11.43 1.14 -15.10
C ASN A 77 12.09 1.68 -13.83
N GLY A 78 11.35 2.40 -13.00
CA GLY A 78 11.81 2.92 -11.72
C GLY A 78 12.25 1.83 -10.76
N ILE A 79 11.41 0.82 -10.53
CA ILE A 79 11.73 -0.32 -9.65
C ILE A 79 12.84 -1.22 -10.21
N LYS A 80 13.05 -1.23 -11.53
CA LYS A 80 14.04 -2.09 -12.18
C LYS A 80 15.42 -1.43 -12.32
N TYR A 81 15.46 -0.15 -12.64
CA TYR A 81 16.71 0.54 -13.01
C TYR A 81 17.07 1.70 -12.08
N GLY A 82 16.10 2.23 -11.32
CA GLY A 82 16.35 3.30 -10.35
C GLY A 82 17.33 2.87 -9.26
N ARG A 83 18.02 3.84 -8.66
CA ARG A 83 19.01 3.60 -7.59
C ARG A 83 20.03 2.51 -7.94
N GLN A 84 20.57 2.58 -9.17
CA GLN A 84 21.56 1.62 -9.69
C GLN A 84 21.06 0.16 -9.69
N GLY A 85 19.76 -0.05 -9.93
CA GLY A 85 19.13 -1.37 -9.95
C GLY A 85 18.58 -1.85 -8.60
N LEU A 86 18.70 -1.06 -7.53
CA LEU A 86 18.01 -1.33 -6.26
C LEU A 86 16.51 -1.02 -6.33
N GLY A 87 16.11 -0.20 -7.30
CA GLY A 87 14.75 0.25 -7.54
C GLY A 87 14.41 1.53 -6.80
N SER A 88 13.82 2.48 -7.51
CA SER A 88 13.21 3.69 -6.95
C SER A 88 12.17 3.32 -5.91
N ILE A 89 12.05 4.13 -4.85
CA ILE A 89 11.03 3.94 -3.82
C ILE A 89 9.94 4.99 -4.03
N TYR A 90 8.71 4.54 -4.30
CA TYR A 90 7.56 5.41 -4.46
C TYR A 90 6.69 5.33 -3.20
N VAL A 91 6.58 6.43 -2.45
CA VAL A 91 5.73 6.54 -1.27
C VAL A 91 4.46 7.29 -1.66
N TRP A 92 3.31 6.70 -1.36
CA TRP A 92 2.01 7.21 -1.81
C TRP A 92 1.06 7.41 -0.63
N ALA A 93 0.33 8.52 -0.63
CA ALA A 93 -0.80 8.69 0.29
C ALA A 93 -1.97 7.80 -0.17
N SER A 94 -2.68 7.19 0.78
CA SER A 94 -3.77 6.27 0.47
C SER A 94 -5.12 6.94 0.11
N GLY A 95 -5.17 8.25 -0.13
CA GLY A 95 -6.41 8.98 -0.46
C GLY A 95 -7.12 9.66 0.73
N ASN A 96 -8.04 10.58 0.44
CA ASN A 96 -8.78 11.41 1.40
C ASN A 96 -10.32 11.27 1.29
N GLY A 97 -10.82 10.27 0.56
CA GLY A 97 -12.24 10.04 0.25
C GLY A 97 -13.03 9.31 1.33
N GLY A 98 -12.50 9.17 2.54
CA GLY A 98 -13.15 8.41 3.62
C GLY A 98 -14.55 8.91 4.03
N LYS A 99 -14.87 10.19 3.77
CA LYS A 99 -16.22 10.75 4.01
C LYS A 99 -17.24 10.34 2.95
N ASP A 100 -16.76 9.98 1.77
CA ASP A 100 -17.55 9.63 0.60
C ASP A 100 -17.60 8.10 0.40
N ASP A 101 -17.24 7.35 1.46
CA ASP A 101 -17.12 5.89 1.49
C ASP A 101 -16.18 5.34 0.40
N ASP A 102 -15.12 6.08 0.05
CA ASP A 102 -14.18 5.64 -0.97
C ASP A 102 -13.29 4.48 -0.49
N ASN A 103 -12.71 3.78 -1.47
CA ASN A 103 -11.84 2.64 -1.25
C ASN A 103 -10.59 2.76 -2.10
N CYS A 104 -9.45 2.88 -1.43
CA CYS A 104 -8.17 3.07 -2.12
C CYS A 104 -7.74 1.93 -3.06
N ASN A 105 -8.38 0.75 -3.07
CA ASN A 105 -8.14 -0.22 -4.15
C ASN A 105 -8.73 0.20 -5.51
N CYS A 106 -9.58 1.25 -5.55
CA CYS A 106 -10.09 1.89 -6.76
C CYS A 106 -9.12 2.95 -7.32
N ASP A 107 -8.10 3.34 -6.57
CA ASP A 107 -6.97 4.14 -7.04
C ASP A 107 -5.81 3.21 -7.44
N GLY A 108 -5.52 3.14 -8.74
CA GLY A 108 -4.47 2.30 -9.29
C GLY A 108 -3.03 2.71 -8.90
N TYR A 109 -2.82 3.93 -8.39
CA TYR A 109 -1.52 4.38 -7.88
C TYR A 109 -1.22 3.80 -6.51
N THR A 110 -2.13 3.95 -5.55
CA THR A 110 -2.01 3.37 -4.21
C THR A 110 -2.18 1.84 -4.21
N ASN A 111 -3.00 1.29 -5.11
CA ASN A 111 -3.18 -0.15 -5.30
C ASN A 111 -2.01 -0.85 -6.05
N SER A 112 -1.03 -0.09 -6.52
CA SER A 112 0.14 -0.63 -7.21
C SER A 112 1.08 -1.36 -6.24
N ILE A 113 1.65 -2.48 -6.67
CA ILE A 113 2.69 -3.19 -5.87
C ILE A 113 3.98 -2.37 -5.75
N TYR A 114 4.18 -1.41 -6.66
CA TYR A 114 5.40 -0.60 -6.76
C TYR A 114 5.40 0.60 -5.82
N THR A 115 4.25 0.92 -5.22
CA THR A 115 4.10 2.01 -4.27
C THR A 115 4.05 1.49 -2.84
N VAL A 116 4.59 2.28 -1.93
CA VAL A 116 4.45 2.13 -0.48
C VAL A 116 3.27 3.01 -0.08
N SER A 117 2.08 2.41 -0.06
CA SER A 117 0.85 3.11 0.32
C SER A 117 0.77 3.32 1.84
N ILE A 118 0.55 4.57 2.25
CA ILE A 118 0.55 5.03 3.63
C ILE A 118 -0.77 5.74 3.97
N SER A 119 -1.47 5.19 4.97
CA SER A 119 -2.67 5.80 5.56
C SER A 119 -2.32 6.68 6.75
N SER A 120 -3.35 7.23 7.41
CA SER A 120 -3.18 8.17 8.54
C SER A 120 -3.80 7.68 9.83
N ALA A 121 -3.18 8.02 10.95
CA ALA A 121 -3.77 7.96 12.28
C ALA A 121 -3.88 9.36 12.88
N THR A 122 -4.91 9.60 13.68
CA THR A 122 -5.02 10.83 14.47
C THR A 122 -4.03 10.83 15.65
N GLU A 123 -3.89 11.95 16.34
CA GLU A 123 -3.08 12.07 17.57
C GLU A 123 -3.43 10.98 18.60
N ASN A 124 -4.71 10.69 18.77
CA ASN A 124 -5.20 9.66 19.70
C ASN A 124 -5.23 8.24 19.11
N GLY A 125 -4.65 8.05 17.92
CA GLY A 125 -4.56 6.74 17.26
C GLY A 125 -5.87 6.26 16.65
N ASN A 126 -6.83 7.14 16.38
CA ASN A 126 -8.08 6.79 15.72
C ASN A 126 -7.95 6.87 14.19
N ILE A 127 -8.92 6.30 13.48
CA ILE A 127 -9.04 6.44 12.02
C ILE A 127 -9.56 7.86 11.72
N PRO A 128 -8.81 8.71 11.02
CA PRO A 128 -9.28 10.04 10.64
C PRO A 128 -10.45 9.96 9.65
N TRP A 129 -11.35 10.96 9.69
CA TRP A 129 -12.56 10.99 8.86
C TRP A 129 -12.31 10.94 7.33
N TYR A 130 -11.12 11.34 6.88
CA TYR A 130 -10.74 11.35 5.47
C TYR A 130 -10.03 10.06 5.04
N SER A 131 -9.55 9.23 5.97
CA SER A 131 -8.69 8.10 5.58
C SER A 131 -9.50 7.00 4.91
N GLU A 132 -9.07 6.60 3.72
CA GLU A 132 -9.64 5.46 3.02
C GLU A 132 -9.07 4.14 3.55
N SER A 133 -9.90 3.09 3.55
CA SER A 133 -9.51 1.76 3.99
C SER A 133 -9.47 0.80 2.80
N CYS A 134 -8.35 0.12 2.60
CA CYS A 134 -8.20 -0.89 1.55
C CYS A 134 -7.11 -1.91 1.91
N SER A 135 -7.10 -3.02 1.18
CA SER A 135 -6.14 -4.11 1.44
C SER A 135 -4.73 -3.85 0.90
N SER A 136 -4.54 -2.78 0.12
CA SER A 136 -3.24 -2.38 -0.46
C SER A 136 -2.39 -1.52 0.47
N THR A 137 -2.99 -0.86 1.47
CA THR A 137 -2.27 -0.06 2.47
C THR A 137 -1.23 -0.89 3.23
N LEU A 138 0.01 -0.40 3.26
CA LEU A 138 1.12 -1.13 3.87
C LEU A 138 1.32 -0.75 5.35
N ALA A 139 1.24 0.55 5.66
CA ALA A 139 1.44 1.06 7.01
C ALA A 139 0.77 2.43 7.21
N THR A 140 1.03 3.05 8.35
CA THR A 140 0.44 4.33 8.75
C THR A 140 1.49 5.24 9.36
N THR A 141 1.29 6.55 9.23
CA THR A 141 1.93 7.59 10.06
C THR A 141 0.87 8.51 10.65
N TYR A 142 1.25 9.37 11.59
CA TYR A 142 0.34 10.39 12.12
C TYR A 142 -0.08 11.40 11.05
N SER A 143 -1.23 12.03 11.23
CA SER A 143 -1.63 13.24 10.52
C SER A 143 -2.66 14.01 11.38
N SER A 144 -3.52 14.81 10.77
CA SER A 144 -4.61 15.53 11.42
C SER A 144 -5.76 14.60 11.86
N GLY A 145 -6.53 15.02 12.86
CA GLY A 145 -7.73 14.32 13.31
C GLY A 145 -8.95 15.23 13.47
N ALA A 146 -9.69 15.02 14.55
CA ALA A 146 -10.78 15.90 14.97
C ALA A 146 -10.27 17.31 15.32
N SER A 147 -11.19 18.26 15.51
CA SER A 147 -10.85 19.67 15.75
C SER A 147 -10.07 19.92 17.05
N ASP A 148 -10.15 19.00 18.01
CA ASP A 148 -9.46 19.02 19.29
C ASP A 148 -8.11 18.27 19.27
N GLU A 149 -7.79 17.59 18.16
CA GLU A 149 -6.52 16.89 17.96
C GLU A 149 -5.51 17.77 17.21
N LYS A 150 -4.22 17.56 17.49
CA LYS A 150 -3.14 18.26 16.80
C LYS A 150 -3.07 17.89 15.31
N GLN A 151 -2.50 18.80 14.54
CA GLN A 151 -2.25 18.68 13.11
C GLN A 151 -0.74 18.72 12.84
N VAL A 152 -0.35 18.58 11.57
CA VAL A 152 1.06 18.46 11.20
C VAL A 152 1.71 19.83 11.05
N VAL A 153 2.81 20.05 11.78
CA VAL A 153 3.61 21.28 11.73
C VAL A 153 4.69 21.18 10.66
N SER A 154 4.75 22.15 9.73
CA SER A 154 5.68 22.14 8.60
C SER A 154 6.01 23.55 8.11
N THR A 155 6.93 23.64 7.16
CA THR A 155 7.13 24.85 6.34
C THR A 155 5.99 25.02 5.34
N ASP A 156 5.70 26.26 4.99
CA ASP A 156 4.64 26.65 4.06
C ASP A 156 5.15 27.64 3.00
N LEU A 157 4.33 27.92 1.99
CA LEU A 157 4.60 28.89 0.94
C LEU A 157 4.91 30.28 1.51
N ARG A 158 5.57 31.11 0.71
CA ARG A 158 5.93 32.50 1.07
C ARG A 158 6.77 32.58 2.36
N SER A 159 7.62 31.58 2.57
CA SER A 159 8.53 31.45 3.72
C SER A 159 7.81 31.45 5.07
N GLN A 160 6.60 30.89 5.12
CA GLN A 160 5.81 30.77 6.35
C GLN A 160 5.97 29.40 7.00
N CYS A 161 5.39 29.26 8.19
CA CYS A 161 5.19 27.99 8.86
C CYS A 161 3.69 27.71 8.92
N THR A 162 3.32 26.44 8.86
CA THR A 162 1.95 26.00 9.09
C THR A 162 1.91 25.02 10.26
N GLU A 163 0.90 25.15 11.10
CA GLU A 163 0.53 24.16 12.10
C GLU A 163 -0.70 23.35 11.68
N ASN A 164 -1.21 23.61 10.48
CA ASN A 164 -2.50 23.13 10.00
C ASN A 164 -2.40 22.25 8.75
N HIS A 165 -1.29 21.53 8.56
CA HIS A 165 -1.20 20.59 7.45
C HIS A 165 -1.97 19.29 7.79
N THR A 166 -2.83 18.84 6.88
CA THR A 166 -3.83 17.78 7.11
C THR A 166 -3.84 16.73 6.00
N GLY A 167 -4.63 15.67 6.20
CA GLY A 167 -4.89 14.64 5.20
C GLY A 167 -3.82 13.53 5.14
N THR A 168 -4.09 12.48 4.38
CA THR A 168 -3.08 11.43 4.08
C THR A 168 -1.88 12.00 3.33
N SER A 169 -2.07 13.14 2.66
CA SER A 169 -1.00 13.92 2.02
C SER A 169 0.09 14.41 2.97
N ALA A 170 -0.19 14.54 4.28
CA ALA A 170 0.82 14.86 5.29
C ALA A 170 1.53 13.60 5.83
N SER A 171 0.90 12.43 5.72
CA SER A 171 1.44 11.13 6.17
C SER A 171 2.54 10.60 5.24
N ALA A 172 2.29 10.58 3.92
CA ALA A 172 3.27 10.06 2.96
C ALA A 172 4.67 10.73 3.05
N PRO A 173 4.80 12.07 3.18
CA PRO A 173 6.08 12.72 3.39
C PRO A 173 6.80 12.33 4.69
N MET A 174 6.06 12.03 5.77
CA MET A 174 6.65 11.53 7.01
C MET A 174 7.20 10.12 6.83
N ALA A 175 6.44 9.23 6.20
CA ALA A 175 6.91 7.89 5.84
C ALA A 175 8.16 7.94 4.94
N ALA A 176 8.17 8.81 3.93
CA ALA A 176 9.34 9.03 3.09
C ALA A 176 10.58 9.50 3.89
N GLY A 177 10.38 10.36 4.89
CA GLY A 177 11.44 10.76 5.82
C GLY A 177 11.97 9.59 6.66
N ILE A 178 11.08 8.74 7.18
CA ILE A 178 11.48 7.53 7.93
C ILE A 178 12.27 6.57 7.03
N ILE A 179 11.83 6.37 5.79
CA ILE A 179 12.54 5.53 4.81
C ILE A 179 13.91 6.14 4.47
N ALA A 180 14.03 7.48 4.37
CA ALA A 180 15.32 8.13 4.14
C ALA A 180 16.34 7.82 5.25
N LEU A 181 15.92 7.82 6.53
CA LEU A 181 16.76 7.40 7.65
C LEU A 181 17.20 5.93 7.53
N ALA A 182 16.31 5.05 7.04
CA ALA A 182 16.62 3.65 6.79
C ALA A 182 17.68 3.46 5.70
N LEU A 183 17.55 4.20 4.60
CA LEU A 183 18.50 4.17 3.49
C LEU A 183 19.85 4.76 3.88
N GLU A 184 19.88 5.75 4.77
CA GLU A 184 21.14 6.23 5.35
C GLU A 184 21.85 5.12 6.13
N ALA A 185 21.09 4.35 6.92
CA ALA A 185 21.62 3.24 7.70
C ALA A 185 22.03 2.03 6.84
N ASN A 186 21.35 1.80 5.72
CA ASN A 186 21.71 0.77 4.74
C ASN A 186 21.30 1.19 3.32
N ARG A 187 22.28 1.65 2.55
CA ARG A 187 22.04 2.13 1.17
C ARG A 187 21.70 1.02 0.18
N ASN A 188 21.98 -0.24 0.53
CA ASN A 188 21.79 -1.40 -0.35
C ASN A 188 20.37 -2.00 -0.28
N LEU A 189 19.47 -1.39 0.51
CA LEU A 189 18.07 -1.82 0.54
C LEU A 189 17.44 -1.63 -0.84
N THR A 190 16.83 -2.69 -1.35
CA THR A 190 15.98 -2.64 -2.55
C THR A 190 14.60 -2.05 -2.21
N TRP A 191 13.83 -1.68 -3.24
CA TRP A 191 12.44 -1.22 -3.07
C TRP A 191 11.57 -2.25 -2.31
N ARG A 192 11.78 -3.55 -2.55
CA ARG A 192 11.12 -4.64 -1.80
C ARG A 192 11.62 -4.74 -0.37
N ASP A 193 12.93 -4.64 -0.14
CA ASP A 193 13.49 -4.68 1.23
C ASP A 193 12.86 -3.60 2.13
N VAL A 194 12.63 -2.41 1.58
CA VAL A 194 11.94 -1.33 2.30
C VAL A 194 10.52 -1.75 2.70
N GLN A 195 9.74 -2.35 1.80
CA GLN A 195 8.40 -2.84 2.12
C GLN A 195 8.43 -3.92 3.21
N TYR A 196 9.34 -4.90 3.10
CA TYR A 196 9.55 -5.92 4.14
C TYR A 196 9.88 -5.27 5.50
N LEU A 197 10.82 -4.34 5.53
CA LEU A 197 11.23 -3.67 6.76
C LEU A 197 10.06 -2.92 7.42
N ILE A 198 9.22 -2.24 6.64
CA ILE A 198 8.03 -1.56 7.15
C ILE A 198 7.09 -2.58 7.81
N ILE A 199 6.71 -3.64 7.10
CA ILE A 199 5.80 -4.69 7.60
C ILE A 199 6.36 -5.37 8.86
N GLU A 200 7.67 -5.56 8.90
CA GLU A 200 8.38 -6.22 9.98
C GLU A 200 8.59 -5.36 11.23
N THR A 201 8.37 -4.05 11.15
CA THR A 201 8.65 -3.09 12.24
C THR A 201 7.47 -2.22 12.61
N ALA A 202 6.43 -2.15 11.78
CA ALA A 202 5.20 -1.45 12.05
C ALA A 202 4.53 -1.95 13.34
N LYS A 203 3.89 -1.03 14.06
CA LYS A 203 3.31 -1.28 15.38
C LYS A 203 1.79 -1.08 15.33
N PRO A 204 1.00 -2.15 15.51
CA PRO A 204 -0.45 -2.05 15.70
C PRO A 204 -0.86 -1.42 17.03
N LYS A 205 0.07 -1.33 17.98
CA LYS A 205 -0.21 -0.86 19.34
C LYS A 205 -0.62 0.61 19.30
N TYR A 206 -1.63 0.97 20.10
CA TYR A 206 -2.19 2.32 20.21
C TYR A 206 -2.95 2.83 18.97
N LEU A 207 -3.28 1.94 18.04
CA LEU A 207 -4.14 2.25 16.90
C LEU A 207 -5.51 1.58 17.07
N ASN A 208 -6.56 2.38 17.06
CA ASN A 208 -7.93 1.98 17.33
C ASN A 208 -8.66 1.69 16.01
N ALA A 209 -8.78 0.40 15.67
CA ALA A 209 -9.60 -0.08 14.57
C ALA A 209 -10.32 -1.36 14.98
N LEU A 210 -11.56 -1.56 14.50
CA LEU A 210 -12.34 -2.76 14.79
C LEU A 210 -11.96 -3.94 13.89
N ASP A 211 -11.26 -3.69 12.78
CA ASP A 211 -11.00 -4.67 11.74
C ASP A 211 -9.61 -5.34 11.86
N TRP A 212 -8.86 -5.09 12.93
CA TRP A 212 -7.59 -5.76 13.20
C TRP A 212 -7.76 -7.28 13.19
N LYS A 213 -7.02 -7.97 12.31
CA LYS A 213 -7.01 -9.43 12.20
C LYS A 213 -5.59 -9.96 12.20
N MET A 214 -5.43 -11.20 12.65
CA MET A 214 -4.19 -11.96 12.46
C MET A 214 -4.25 -12.61 11.09
N ASN A 215 -3.19 -12.45 10.30
CA ASN A 215 -3.02 -13.23 9.08
C ASN A 215 -2.50 -14.64 9.39
N GLY A 216 -2.37 -15.49 8.36
CA GLY A 216 -1.99 -16.89 8.46
C GLY A 216 -0.61 -17.15 9.07
N VAL A 217 0.27 -16.15 9.05
CA VAL A 217 1.63 -16.22 9.64
C VAL A 217 1.77 -15.42 10.94
N GLY A 218 0.65 -15.01 11.53
CA GLY A 218 0.64 -14.39 12.85
C GLY A 218 1.01 -12.89 12.87
N LYS A 219 0.84 -12.17 11.76
CA LYS A 219 0.96 -10.70 11.71
C LYS A 219 -0.41 -10.05 11.89
N ARG A 220 -0.48 -8.97 12.68
CA ARG A 220 -1.70 -8.15 12.79
C ARG A 220 -1.76 -7.17 11.62
N VAL A 221 -2.92 -7.11 10.96
CA VAL A 221 -3.17 -6.21 9.83
C VAL A 221 -4.59 -5.63 9.90
N SER A 222 -4.77 -4.41 9.44
CA SER A 222 -6.03 -3.66 9.33
C SER A 222 -6.09 -2.99 7.96
N HIS A 223 -7.26 -2.88 7.36
CA HIS A 223 -7.44 -2.16 6.08
C HIS A 223 -7.29 -0.64 6.27
N ALA A 224 -7.52 -0.13 7.48
CA ALA A 224 -7.36 1.28 7.81
C ALA A 224 -5.90 1.64 8.12
N PHE A 225 -5.12 0.69 8.66
CA PHE A 225 -3.79 0.96 9.18
C PHE A 225 -2.65 0.11 8.57
N GLY A 226 -2.94 -0.76 7.61
CA GLY A 226 -1.99 -1.76 7.13
C GLY A 226 -1.45 -2.59 8.30
N PHE A 227 -0.12 -2.75 8.37
CA PHE A 227 0.55 -3.43 9.48
C PHE A 227 0.76 -2.55 10.73
N GLY A 228 0.34 -1.28 10.67
CA GLY A 228 0.33 -0.34 11.81
C GLY A 228 1.25 0.87 11.65
N MET A 229 1.53 1.52 12.78
CA MET A 229 2.33 2.75 12.82
C MET A 229 3.79 2.46 12.46
N MET A 230 4.36 3.22 11.52
CA MET A 230 5.78 3.16 11.22
C MET A 230 6.64 3.57 12.43
N ASP A 231 7.63 2.74 12.77
CA ASP A 231 8.59 3.01 13.85
C ASP A 231 9.97 3.27 13.26
N ALA A 232 10.39 4.53 13.24
CA ALA A 232 11.66 4.94 12.65
C ALA A 232 12.88 4.27 13.31
N ALA A 233 12.87 4.14 14.63
CA ALA A 233 14.00 3.54 15.35
C ALA A 233 14.12 2.05 15.04
N GLN A 234 13.02 1.31 15.09
CA GLN A 234 13.01 -0.12 14.79
C GLN A 234 13.34 -0.40 13.33
N LEU A 235 12.83 0.43 12.42
CA LEU A 235 13.09 0.31 10.99
C LEU A 235 14.58 0.53 10.69
N VAL A 236 15.20 1.58 11.25
CA VAL A 236 16.65 1.84 11.12
C VAL A 236 17.50 0.72 11.75
N LEU A 237 17.17 0.28 12.97
CA LEU A 237 17.92 -0.78 13.66
C LEU A 237 17.86 -2.11 12.89
N LYS A 238 16.71 -2.43 12.28
CA LYS A 238 16.55 -3.64 11.46
C LYS A 238 17.24 -3.48 10.10
N ALA A 239 17.19 -2.29 9.49
CA ALA A 239 17.88 -1.98 8.23
C ALA A 239 19.40 -2.22 8.31
N GLN A 240 20.06 -1.83 9.41
CA GLN A 240 21.51 -2.02 9.62
C GLN A 240 21.96 -3.48 9.53
N LYS A 241 21.08 -4.42 9.88
CA LYS A 241 21.36 -5.86 9.90
C LYS A 241 20.60 -6.61 8.80
N TRP A 242 19.89 -5.88 7.94
CA TRP A 242 19.03 -6.45 6.93
C TRP A 242 19.86 -7.15 5.85
N ARG A 243 19.36 -8.29 5.40
CA ARG A 243 19.88 -8.99 4.23
C ARG A 243 18.82 -8.94 3.15
N THR A 244 19.25 -8.56 1.96
CA THR A 244 18.37 -8.40 0.80
C THR A 244 17.57 -9.67 0.55
N VAL A 245 16.27 -9.51 0.37
CA VAL A 245 15.36 -10.62 0.10
C VAL A 245 15.69 -11.30 -1.24
N PRO A 246 15.32 -12.59 -1.43
CA PRO A 246 15.49 -13.26 -2.71
C PRO A 246 14.81 -12.50 -3.88
N SER A 247 15.26 -12.77 -5.11
CA SER A 247 14.63 -12.22 -6.32
C SER A 247 13.13 -12.50 -6.35
N GLN A 248 12.35 -11.51 -6.76
CA GLN A 248 10.91 -11.62 -6.86
C GLN A 248 10.53 -12.64 -7.94
N ARG A 249 9.50 -13.43 -7.66
CA ARG A 249 8.83 -14.31 -8.62
C ARG A 249 7.39 -13.88 -8.79
N ILE A 250 6.83 -14.17 -9.97
CA ILE A 250 5.46 -13.81 -10.32
C ILE A 250 4.76 -15.08 -10.82
N CYS A 251 3.78 -15.56 -10.05
CA CYS A 251 2.97 -16.72 -10.41
C CYS A 251 1.59 -16.23 -10.87
N HIS A 252 1.29 -16.43 -12.15
CA HIS A 252 -0.04 -16.19 -12.70
C HIS A 252 -0.89 -17.45 -12.60
N HIS A 253 -2.12 -17.30 -12.10
CA HIS A 253 -3.02 -18.42 -11.93
C HIS A 253 -4.45 -18.05 -12.35
N SER A 254 -5.05 -18.91 -13.17
CA SER A 254 -6.43 -18.81 -13.62
C SER A 254 -6.98 -20.22 -13.82
N ASP A 255 -8.23 -20.44 -13.45
CA ASP A 255 -8.92 -21.70 -13.69
C ASP A 255 -9.87 -21.56 -14.89
N PRO A 256 -9.65 -22.31 -16.00
CA PRO A 256 -10.52 -22.24 -17.18
C PRO A 256 -11.96 -22.72 -16.91
N ASN A 257 -12.21 -23.41 -15.80
CA ASN A 257 -13.56 -23.83 -15.40
C ASN A 257 -14.34 -22.70 -14.71
N ILE A 258 -13.68 -21.60 -14.34
CA ILE A 258 -14.34 -20.40 -13.82
C ILE A 258 -14.93 -19.64 -15.01
N ILE A 259 -16.17 -19.98 -15.31
CA ILE A 259 -16.96 -19.37 -16.38
C ILE A 259 -17.85 -18.23 -15.87
N ALA A 260 -18.32 -17.40 -16.80
CA ALA A 260 -19.25 -16.33 -16.51
C ALA A 260 -20.54 -16.85 -15.85
N LYS A 261 -21.04 -16.11 -14.86
CA LYS A 261 -22.23 -16.47 -14.08
C LYS A 261 -23.03 -15.22 -13.74
N THR A 262 -24.36 -15.37 -13.74
CA THR A 262 -25.27 -14.32 -13.31
C THR A 262 -25.88 -14.69 -11.96
N PHE A 263 -25.85 -13.75 -11.03
CA PHE A 263 -26.33 -13.93 -9.66
C PHE A 263 -27.41 -12.92 -9.33
N LYS A 264 -28.33 -13.32 -8.47
CA LYS A 264 -29.46 -12.48 -8.06
C LYS A 264 -29.06 -11.52 -6.95
N LYS A 265 -29.84 -10.46 -6.78
CA LYS A 265 -29.76 -9.54 -5.64
C LYS A 265 -29.69 -10.30 -4.30
N TYR A 266 -28.84 -9.84 -3.39
CA TYR A 266 -28.54 -10.45 -2.06
C TYR A 266 -27.90 -11.83 -2.08
N GLU A 267 -27.62 -12.39 -3.26
CA GLU A 267 -26.91 -13.66 -3.35
C GLU A 267 -25.43 -13.43 -3.04
N ARG A 268 -24.94 -14.06 -1.97
CA ARG A 268 -23.50 -14.13 -1.69
C ARG A 268 -22.90 -15.17 -2.63
N VAL A 269 -22.10 -14.70 -3.56
CA VAL A 269 -21.44 -15.54 -4.55
C VAL A 269 -20.10 -15.97 -4.01
N VAL A 270 -19.83 -17.27 -4.05
CA VAL A 270 -18.55 -17.85 -3.64
C VAL A 270 -17.93 -18.56 -4.84
N ILE A 271 -16.76 -18.09 -5.26
CA ILE A 271 -15.96 -18.67 -6.35
C ILE A 271 -14.67 -19.17 -5.73
N GLN A 272 -14.32 -20.41 -6.02
CA GLN A 272 -13.16 -21.06 -5.43
C GLN A 272 -12.19 -21.49 -6.52
N MET A 273 -10.90 -21.31 -6.24
CA MET A 273 -9.82 -21.67 -7.14
C MET A 273 -8.67 -22.29 -6.33
N TYR A 274 -8.23 -23.48 -6.73
CA TYR A 274 -7.08 -24.13 -6.10
C TYR A 274 -5.81 -23.80 -6.88
N THR A 275 -4.77 -23.34 -6.19
CA THR A 275 -3.45 -23.11 -6.77
C THR A 275 -2.38 -23.93 -6.05
N ASP A 276 -1.38 -24.39 -6.80
CA ASP A 276 -0.18 -25.03 -6.26
C ASP A 276 0.97 -24.03 -6.04
N GLY A 277 0.76 -22.72 -6.30
CA GLY A 277 1.79 -21.71 -6.18
C GLY A 277 2.90 -21.81 -7.24
N CYS A 278 2.58 -22.31 -8.45
CA CYS A 278 3.52 -22.52 -9.55
C CYS A 278 4.67 -23.47 -9.18
N VAL A 279 4.37 -24.51 -8.41
CA VAL A 279 5.31 -25.53 -7.94
C VAL A 279 6.14 -26.12 -9.08
N ASN A 280 7.43 -26.36 -8.82
CA ASN A 280 8.38 -26.93 -9.76
C ASN A 280 8.61 -26.09 -11.04
N THR A 281 8.32 -24.78 -10.99
CA THR A 281 8.65 -23.83 -12.06
C THR A 281 9.62 -22.76 -11.55
N GLU A 282 10.20 -21.96 -12.47
CA GLU A 282 11.00 -20.79 -12.10
C GLU A 282 10.22 -19.74 -11.30
N ASN A 283 8.89 -19.75 -11.40
CA ASN A 283 7.97 -18.82 -10.74
C ASN A 283 7.34 -19.41 -9.47
N GLU A 284 7.87 -20.51 -8.92
CA GLU A 284 7.35 -21.09 -7.67
C GLU A 284 7.43 -20.08 -6.52
N ILE A 285 6.30 -19.88 -5.82
CA ILE A 285 6.20 -19.00 -4.65
C ILE A 285 5.76 -19.81 -3.43
N ASN A 286 6.51 -19.63 -2.34
CA ASN A 286 6.24 -20.22 -1.03
C ASN A 286 5.91 -19.17 0.04
N PHE A 287 6.37 -17.95 -0.16
CA PHE A 287 6.18 -16.82 0.74
C PHE A 287 5.68 -15.62 -0.07
N LEU A 288 4.43 -15.25 0.16
CA LEU A 288 3.75 -14.15 -0.51
C LEU A 288 4.31 -12.78 -0.11
N GLU A 289 4.29 -11.86 -1.06
CA GLU A 289 4.46 -10.41 -0.86
C GLU A 289 3.12 -9.75 -1.17
N HIS A 290 2.83 -9.55 -2.45
CA HIS A 290 1.59 -8.96 -2.95
C HIS A 290 0.71 -10.04 -3.60
N VAL A 291 -0.60 -9.86 -3.50
CA VAL A 291 -1.57 -10.66 -4.26
C VAL A 291 -2.47 -9.71 -5.02
N GLN A 292 -2.59 -9.88 -6.34
CA GLN A 292 -3.58 -9.20 -7.15
C GLN A 292 -4.70 -10.17 -7.55
N SER A 293 -5.93 -9.76 -7.29
CA SER A 293 -7.15 -10.45 -7.74
C SER A 293 -7.76 -9.65 -8.88
N LYS A 294 -7.51 -10.11 -10.11
CA LYS A 294 -8.04 -9.49 -11.33
C LYS A 294 -9.46 -9.97 -11.55
N VAL A 295 -10.43 -9.09 -11.33
CA VAL A 295 -11.86 -9.40 -11.41
C VAL A 295 -12.48 -8.67 -12.61
N SER A 296 -13.24 -9.42 -13.42
CA SER A 296 -14.14 -8.85 -14.43
C SER A 296 -15.58 -9.12 -14.02
N VAL A 297 -16.37 -8.06 -13.84
CA VAL A 297 -17.77 -8.13 -13.42
C VAL A 297 -18.56 -6.97 -14.04
N LYS A 298 -19.78 -7.25 -14.48
CA LYS A 298 -20.75 -6.24 -14.92
C LYS A 298 -21.88 -6.13 -13.91
N VAL A 299 -22.30 -4.90 -13.66
CA VAL A 299 -23.34 -4.57 -12.68
C VAL A 299 -24.11 -3.34 -13.16
N LYS A 300 -25.26 -3.11 -12.53
CA LYS A 300 -26.05 -1.89 -12.78
C LYS A 300 -25.58 -0.71 -11.94
N TYR A 301 -25.14 -0.92 -10.71
CA TYR A 301 -24.58 0.13 -9.86
C TYR A 301 -23.35 -0.44 -9.14
N ARG A 302 -22.17 0.03 -9.54
CA ARG A 302 -20.88 -0.51 -9.09
C ARG A 302 -20.64 -0.34 -7.60
N GLY A 303 -21.11 0.75 -7.00
CA GLY A 303 -20.95 1.04 -5.57
C GLY A 303 -21.62 0.05 -4.61
N ASN A 304 -22.57 -0.75 -5.11
CA ASN A 304 -23.22 -1.79 -4.32
C ASN A 304 -22.41 -3.10 -4.26
N LEU A 305 -21.35 -3.22 -5.05
CA LEU A 305 -20.46 -4.37 -5.00
C LEU A 305 -19.60 -4.34 -3.74
N GLN A 306 -19.47 -5.51 -3.13
CA GLN A 306 -18.46 -5.79 -2.12
C GLN A 306 -17.71 -7.04 -2.56
N ILE A 307 -16.38 -6.98 -2.50
CA ILE A 307 -15.51 -8.06 -2.98
C ILE A 307 -14.54 -8.42 -1.86
N PHE A 308 -14.48 -9.71 -1.55
CA PHE A 308 -13.59 -10.25 -0.52
C PHE A 308 -12.74 -11.39 -1.08
N LEU A 309 -11.51 -11.50 -0.61
CA LEU A 309 -10.59 -12.57 -0.98
C LEU A 309 -10.10 -13.26 0.29
N THR A 310 -10.32 -14.57 0.37
CA THR A 310 -9.82 -15.40 1.47
C THR A 310 -8.71 -16.33 0.98
N SER A 311 -7.56 -16.26 1.63
CA SER A 311 -6.41 -17.12 1.34
C SER A 311 -6.57 -18.54 1.89
N PRO A 312 -5.75 -19.51 1.44
CA PRO A 312 -5.76 -20.87 1.96
C PRO A 312 -5.51 -20.96 3.47
N MET A 313 -4.85 -19.96 4.06
CA MET A 313 -4.57 -19.88 5.49
C MET A 313 -5.70 -19.17 6.27
N GLY A 314 -6.79 -18.77 5.62
CA GLY A 314 -7.97 -18.19 6.24
C GLY A 314 -7.94 -16.66 6.39
N THR A 315 -6.93 -15.98 5.84
CA THR A 315 -6.85 -14.52 5.89
C THR A 315 -7.82 -13.91 4.89
N ASN A 316 -8.77 -13.14 5.39
CA ASN A 316 -9.80 -12.49 4.60
C ASN A 316 -9.50 -11.00 4.39
N SER A 317 -9.28 -10.61 3.13
CA SER A 317 -9.08 -9.25 2.65
C SER A 317 -10.34 -8.70 2.00
N THR A 318 -10.78 -7.53 2.46
CA THR A 318 -11.78 -6.71 1.75
C THR A 318 -11.07 -6.04 0.58
N LEU A 319 -11.31 -6.55 -0.62
CA LEU A 319 -10.78 -5.98 -1.85
C LEU A 319 -11.58 -4.74 -2.29
N LEU A 320 -12.89 -4.74 -2.03
CA LEU A 320 -13.76 -3.60 -2.30
C LEU A 320 -14.84 -3.53 -1.22
N GLY A 321 -14.89 -2.38 -0.53
CA GLY A 321 -16.01 -1.99 0.32
C GLY A 321 -17.17 -1.41 -0.50
N ARG A 322 -18.34 -1.28 0.13
CA ARG A 322 -19.46 -0.56 -0.49
C ARG A 322 -19.07 0.90 -0.66
N ARG A 323 -19.29 1.49 -1.83
CA ARG A 323 -19.09 2.91 -2.10
C ARG A 323 -20.43 3.54 -2.47
N VAL A 324 -21.05 4.25 -1.53
CA VAL A 324 -22.45 4.69 -1.67
C VAL A 324 -22.65 5.62 -2.87
N GLU A 325 -21.62 6.39 -3.15
CA GLU A 325 -21.58 7.44 -4.16
C GLU A 325 -21.37 6.90 -5.59
N ASP A 326 -20.85 5.67 -5.76
CA ASP A 326 -20.54 5.07 -7.07
C ASP A 326 -21.77 4.47 -7.77
N ASP A 327 -22.38 5.25 -8.66
CA ASP A 327 -23.53 4.85 -9.48
C ASP A 327 -23.14 4.33 -10.88
N SER A 328 -21.84 4.11 -11.14
CA SER A 328 -21.35 3.65 -12.45
C SER A 328 -21.93 2.28 -12.86
N ILE A 329 -22.19 2.13 -14.16
CA ILE A 329 -22.64 0.89 -14.81
C ILE A 329 -21.49 0.10 -15.45
N ASP A 330 -20.26 0.63 -15.40
CA ASP A 330 -19.11 0.05 -16.13
C ASP A 330 -18.61 -1.26 -15.50
N GLY A 331 -18.93 -1.46 -14.21
CA GLY A 331 -18.41 -2.57 -13.43
C GLY A 331 -16.89 -2.54 -13.32
N PHE A 332 -16.26 -3.70 -13.42
CA PHE A 332 -14.80 -3.83 -13.48
C PHE A 332 -14.41 -4.74 -14.64
N ASP A 333 -13.35 -4.39 -15.35
CA ASP A 333 -12.73 -5.28 -16.34
C ASP A 333 -11.27 -5.55 -16.00
N LYS A 334 -10.99 -6.78 -15.54
CA LYS A 334 -9.67 -7.25 -15.11
C LYS A 334 -8.99 -6.31 -14.12
N TRP A 335 -9.78 -5.58 -13.33
CA TRP A 335 -9.26 -4.62 -12.36
C TRP A 335 -8.43 -5.36 -11.30
N PRO A 336 -7.15 -5.01 -11.10
CA PRO A 336 -6.22 -5.78 -10.31
C PRO A 336 -6.26 -5.40 -8.83
N PHE A 337 -7.38 -5.66 -8.14
CA PHE A 337 -7.48 -5.41 -6.69
C PHE A 337 -6.31 -6.07 -5.95
N MET A 338 -5.56 -5.31 -5.14
CA MET A 338 -4.33 -5.76 -4.51
C MET A 338 -4.50 -5.93 -3.00
N THR A 339 -3.85 -6.95 -2.43
CA THR A 339 -3.75 -7.12 -0.97
C THR A 339 -2.32 -7.42 -0.54
N VAL A 340 -1.89 -6.78 0.54
CA VAL A 340 -0.67 -7.09 1.30
C VAL A 340 -0.97 -7.87 2.59
N HIS A 341 -2.23 -8.16 2.90
CA HIS A 341 -2.60 -8.79 4.17
C HIS A 341 -2.09 -10.24 4.27
N ASN A 342 -1.85 -10.87 3.12
CA ASN A 342 -1.32 -12.23 3.01
C ASN A 342 0.22 -12.30 3.05
N TRP A 343 0.90 -11.19 3.35
CA TRP A 343 2.36 -11.14 3.34
C TRP A 343 2.99 -12.22 4.25
N GLY A 344 3.85 -13.04 3.66
CA GLY A 344 4.54 -14.17 4.28
C GLY A 344 3.79 -15.50 4.23
N GLU A 345 2.51 -15.52 3.86
CA GLU A 345 1.72 -16.76 3.72
C GLU A 345 2.15 -17.60 2.53
N SER A 346 1.79 -18.89 2.55
CA SER A 346 1.91 -19.75 1.37
C SER A 346 0.72 -19.52 0.44
N PRO A 347 0.92 -19.36 -0.88
CA PRO A 347 -0.20 -19.25 -1.81
C PRO A 347 -0.92 -20.58 -2.05
N ARG A 348 -0.32 -21.72 -1.65
CA ARG A 348 -0.79 -23.05 -2.03
C ARG A 348 -2.09 -23.42 -1.30
N GLY A 349 -3.07 -23.88 -2.06
CA GLY A 349 -4.35 -24.32 -1.54
C GLY A 349 -5.53 -23.59 -2.17
N LEU A 350 -6.65 -23.62 -1.46
CA LEU A 350 -7.93 -23.09 -1.93
C LEU A 350 -8.04 -21.59 -1.63
N TRP A 351 -8.12 -20.78 -2.68
CA TRP A 351 -8.50 -19.37 -2.60
C TRP A 351 -10.00 -19.23 -2.82
N THR A 352 -10.62 -18.32 -2.08
CA THR A 352 -12.05 -18.04 -2.19
C THR A 352 -12.27 -16.57 -2.48
N LEU A 353 -12.86 -16.27 -3.65
CA LEU A 353 -13.39 -14.95 -3.99
C LEU A 353 -14.87 -14.91 -3.62
N GLU A 354 -15.25 -13.93 -2.83
CA GLU A 354 -16.63 -13.66 -2.50
C GLU A 354 -17.07 -12.34 -3.13
N ILE A 355 -18.20 -12.36 -3.85
CA ILE A 355 -18.82 -11.17 -4.42
C ILE A 355 -20.23 -11.04 -3.86
N VAL A 356 -20.55 -9.88 -3.33
CA VAL A 356 -21.86 -9.54 -2.80
C VAL A 356 -22.36 -8.28 -3.49
N ASP A 357 -23.62 -8.28 -3.92
CA ASP A 357 -24.31 -7.07 -4.33
C ASP A 357 -25.63 -6.95 -3.56
N VAL A 358 -25.80 -5.82 -2.90
CA VAL A 358 -26.94 -5.55 -2.02
C VAL A 358 -28.21 -5.19 -2.79
N GLU A 359 -28.14 -4.83 -4.07
CA GLU A 359 -29.27 -4.20 -4.76
C GLU A 359 -29.49 -4.64 -6.22
N ASN A 360 -28.54 -5.33 -6.85
CA ASN A 360 -28.55 -5.65 -8.28
C ASN A 360 -28.38 -7.14 -8.59
N ASN A 361 -28.65 -7.47 -9.86
CA ASN A 361 -28.10 -8.67 -10.46
C ASN A 361 -26.64 -8.41 -10.87
N VAL A 362 -25.77 -9.38 -10.59
CA VAL A 362 -24.34 -9.31 -10.90
C VAL A 362 -24.05 -10.28 -12.02
N ILE A 363 -23.32 -9.84 -13.05
CA ILE A 363 -22.80 -10.71 -14.10
C ILE A 363 -21.29 -10.82 -13.89
N PHE A 364 -20.87 -11.85 -13.19
CA PHE A 364 -19.47 -12.22 -13.08
C PHE A 364 -18.98 -12.76 -14.43
N LEU A 365 -17.80 -12.32 -14.87
CA LEU A 365 -17.22 -12.71 -16.15
C LEU A 365 -16.00 -13.61 -15.98
N ASN A 366 -15.01 -13.16 -15.20
CA ASN A 366 -13.74 -13.84 -15.05
C ASN A 366 -13.03 -13.42 -13.75
N TRP A 367 -12.17 -14.29 -13.24
CA TRP A 367 -11.28 -14.05 -12.13
C TRP A 367 -9.94 -14.75 -12.36
N SER A 368 -8.85 -14.03 -12.09
CA SER A 368 -7.51 -14.61 -12.04
C SER A 368 -6.72 -14.02 -10.88
N LEU A 369 -5.73 -14.77 -10.39
CA LEU A 369 -4.83 -14.36 -9.34
C LEU A 369 -3.42 -14.16 -9.91
N VAL A 370 -2.74 -13.13 -9.41
CA VAL A 370 -1.30 -12.94 -9.61
C VAL A 370 -0.65 -12.85 -8.25
N PHE A 371 0.23 -13.80 -7.97
CA PHE A 371 1.01 -13.84 -6.75
C PHE A 371 2.40 -13.29 -7.00
N TYR A 372 2.85 -12.42 -6.12
CA TYR A 372 4.22 -11.91 -6.07
C TYR A 372 4.86 -12.44 -4.78
N GLY A 373 6.14 -12.84 -4.85
CA GLY A 373 6.79 -13.36 -3.66
C GLY A 373 8.10 -14.07 -3.94
N THR A 374 8.46 -14.98 -3.05
CA THR A 374 9.72 -15.70 -3.08
C THR A 374 9.52 -17.20 -2.84
N GLN A 375 10.43 -18.02 -3.38
CA GLN A 375 10.48 -19.46 -3.09
C GLN A 375 11.16 -19.75 -1.76
N VAL A 376 12.16 -18.95 -1.38
CA VAL A 376 13.00 -19.14 -0.19
C VAL A 376 12.57 -18.15 0.87
N ASN A 377 12.47 -18.60 2.12
CA ASN A 377 12.02 -17.77 3.24
C ASN A 377 12.93 -16.54 3.40
N PRO A 378 12.40 -15.31 3.30
CA PRO A 378 13.17 -14.07 3.53
C PRO A 378 13.77 -13.98 4.95
N SER A 379 13.09 -14.53 5.95
CA SER A 379 13.46 -14.43 7.37
C SER A 379 14.61 -15.36 7.80
N HIS A 380 14.87 -16.45 7.08
CA HIS A 380 15.92 -17.42 7.44
C HIS A 380 17.35 -16.93 7.15
N GLN A 381 17.51 -15.71 6.64
CA GLN A 381 18.83 -15.12 6.40
C GLN A 381 19.35 -14.29 7.58
N LEU A 382 18.51 -13.94 8.56
CA LEU A 382 18.94 -13.27 9.79
C LEU A 382 19.48 -14.32 10.77
N PRO A 383 20.76 -14.29 11.19
CA PRO A 383 21.21 -15.16 12.26
C PRO A 383 20.36 -14.85 13.50
N THR A 384 19.85 -15.90 14.13
CA THR A 384 19.25 -15.86 15.45
C THR A 384 20.30 -15.40 16.47
N THR A 385 20.56 -14.10 16.54
CA THR A 385 21.27 -13.53 17.68
C THR A 385 20.29 -13.57 18.84
N THR A 386 20.39 -14.62 19.65
CA THR A 386 19.94 -14.62 21.04
C THR A 386 20.44 -13.34 21.70
N ILE A 387 19.53 -12.41 21.97
CA ILE A 387 19.84 -11.23 22.77
C ILE A 387 20.09 -11.75 24.20
N PRO A 388 21.28 -11.56 24.79
CA PRO A 388 21.49 -11.88 26.19
C PRO A 388 20.56 -11.00 27.02
N SER A 389 19.80 -11.61 27.91
CA SER A 389 18.82 -10.99 28.81
C SER A 389 19.50 -10.12 29.88
N LYS A 390 20.18 -9.04 29.48
CA LYS A 390 20.67 -7.97 30.34
C LYS A 390 20.80 -6.69 29.51
N ILE A 391 19.71 -5.93 29.41
CA ILE A 391 19.61 -4.46 29.41
C ILE A 391 18.10 -4.17 29.33
N LEU A 392 17.48 -4.14 30.51
CA LEU A 392 16.14 -3.59 30.78
C LEU A 392 16.16 -3.20 32.26
N ALA A 393 16.97 -2.19 32.57
CA ALA A 393 16.98 -1.43 33.82
C ALA A 393 17.94 -0.24 33.65
N ALA A 394 17.40 0.87 33.16
CA ALA A 394 17.82 2.24 33.47
C ALA A 394 16.67 3.17 33.05
#